data_AF-A0A0S7YM49-F1
#
_entry.id   AF-A0A0S7YM49-F1
#
_cell.length_a   1.000
_cell.length_b   1.000
_cell.length_c   1.000
_cell.angle_alpha   90.00
_cell.angle_beta   90.00
_cell.angle_gamma   90.00
#
_symmetry.space_group_name_H-M   'P 1'
#
loop_
_entity.id
_entity.type
_entity.pdbx_description
1 polymer ?
#
loop_
_entity_poly.entity_id
_entity_poly.type
_entity_poly.pdbx_seq_one_letter_code
_entity_poly.pdbx_strand_id
1 'polypeptide(L)'
;MPTGACGIDCDVCKLKVAGICSSCGPGNSDTAARKLAAQVRLLGAPCPILACAQNQQIFYCSRDCRSFPCENFSRGPYPYSEGYLAMQKRRRRQKPPGRTPSGTVLTVPAEYWEELKTRDIDQLCRLSLAAPKPPRGLLVPFFNRSILVDLENSALRERIEGRWQPVDYPLLELVMQVYLLNVTETPLTGERVSVHDLKDAHFFQGPHTLKTAPLLEIFGRNLPGFIAAARQLGGAKLDLAGAAFMLLPLPKIPVYYLLWEGDEEFEANMTVLFDRSIERHLTADAIWGIVQLVSDMLVMSP
;
A
#
# COMPACT_ATOMS: atom_id res chain seq x y z
N MET A 1 8.65 -14.23 16.65
CA MET A 1 7.31 -14.13 16.00
C MET A 1 6.40 -13.28 16.87
N PRO A 2 5.80 -12.21 16.33
CA PRO A 2 4.89 -11.32 17.04
C PRO A 2 3.50 -11.96 17.16
N THR A 3 3.43 -13.07 17.88
CA THR A 3 2.17 -13.69 18.27
C THR A 3 1.45 -12.79 19.28
N GLY A 4 0.18 -12.52 19.04
CA GLY A 4 -0.68 -11.80 19.96
C GLY A 4 -0.98 -12.63 21.22
N ALA A 5 -1.36 -11.99 22.31
CA ALA A 5 -1.81 -12.69 23.53
C ALA A 5 -2.94 -13.72 23.27
N CYS A 6 -3.76 -13.52 22.24
CA CYS A 6 -4.81 -14.44 21.80
C CYS A 6 -4.32 -15.68 21.04
N GLY A 7 -3.01 -15.80 20.78
CA GLY A 7 -2.43 -16.89 20.00
C GLY A 7 -2.42 -16.69 18.48
N ILE A 8 -3.02 -15.61 17.96
CA ILE A 8 -2.90 -15.27 16.53
C ILE A 8 -1.48 -14.77 16.25
N ASP A 9 -0.80 -15.39 15.28
CA ASP A 9 0.41 -14.80 14.72
C ASP A 9 0.06 -13.54 13.93
N CYS A 10 0.56 -12.38 14.36
CA CYS A 10 0.29 -11.14 13.65
C CYS A 10 1.02 -11.08 12.30
N ASP A 11 2.08 -11.86 12.09
CA ASP A 11 2.85 -11.88 10.83
C ASP A 11 2.04 -12.47 9.68
N VAL A 12 1.13 -13.41 9.96
CA VAL A 12 0.25 -13.97 8.93
C VAL A 12 -1.01 -13.12 8.69
N CYS A 13 -1.17 -11.99 9.41
CA CYS A 13 -2.34 -11.13 9.27
C CYS A 13 -2.17 -10.13 8.13
N LYS A 14 -3.03 -10.21 7.10
CA LYS A 14 -3.05 -9.26 5.96
C LYS A 14 -3.09 -7.78 6.40
N LEU A 15 -3.74 -7.44 7.53
CA LEU A 15 -3.75 -6.06 8.02
C LEU A 15 -2.37 -5.59 8.50
N LYS A 16 -1.55 -6.48 9.08
CA LYS A 16 -0.19 -6.15 9.49
C LYS A 16 0.70 -5.99 8.27
N VAL A 17 0.63 -6.96 7.37
CA VAL A 17 1.45 -6.99 6.15
C VAL A 17 1.14 -5.79 5.24
N ALA A 18 -0.14 -5.41 5.12
CA ALA A 18 -0.56 -4.21 4.42
C ALA A 18 -0.29 -2.89 5.17
N GLY A 19 0.40 -2.90 6.33
CA GLY A 19 0.72 -1.70 7.10
C GLY A 19 -0.47 -0.99 7.78
N ILE A 20 -1.68 -1.55 7.68
CA ILE A 20 -2.93 -1.03 8.27
C ILE A 20 -2.96 -1.24 9.80
N CYS A 21 -2.18 -2.20 10.30
CA CYS A 21 -2.15 -2.61 11.69
C CYS A 21 -0.71 -2.88 12.14
N SER A 22 -0.39 -2.56 13.39
CA SER A 22 0.81 -3.05 14.06
C SER A 22 0.56 -4.38 14.78
N SER A 23 1.63 -5.10 15.10
CA SER A 23 1.57 -6.28 15.98
C SER A 23 0.86 -5.97 17.31
N CYS A 24 0.11 -6.95 17.81
CA CYS A 24 -0.43 -6.93 19.18
C CYS A 24 0.59 -7.39 20.23
N GLY A 25 1.53 -8.26 19.85
CA GLY A 25 2.55 -8.82 20.73
C GLY A 25 2.00 -9.67 21.90
N PRO A 26 2.90 -10.27 22.70
CA PRO A 26 2.54 -10.95 23.93
C PRO A 26 1.96 -9.97 24.94
N GLY A 27 1.04 -10.42 25.80
CA GLY A 27 0.26 -9.55 26.69
C GLY A 27 1.09 -8.68 27.65
N ASN A 28 2.18 -9.21 28.18
CA ASN A 28 3.09 -8.50 29.09
C ASN A 28 4.21 -7.71 28.38
N SER A 29 4.14 -7.54 27.07
CA SER A 29 5.17 -6.84 26.31
C SER A 29 4.89 -5.33 26.17
N ASP A 30 5.94 -4.54 25.98
CA ASP A 30 5.81 -3.11 25.60
C ASP A 30 5.06 -2.92 24.27
N THR A 31 5.09 -3.93 23.41
CA THR A 31 4.32 -3.95 22.16
C THR A 31 2.82 -4.00 22.45
N ALA A 32 2.39 -4.84 23.41
CA ALA A 32 1.00 -4.87 23.86
C ALA A 32 0.59 -3.55 24.51
N ALA A 33 1.43 -2.97 25.37
CA ALA A 33 1.18 -1.67 25.99
C ALA A 33 0.91 -0.57 24.95
N ARG A 34 1.82 -0.44 23.97
CA ARG A 34 1.68 0.53 22.86
C ARG A 34 0.45 0.24 22.01
N LYS A 35 0.15 -1.04 21.77
CA LYS A 35 -1.03 -1.44 20.99
C LYS A 35 -2.33 -1.06 21.70
N LEU A 36 -2.46 -1.34 22.99
CA LEU A 36 -3.63 -0.98 23.78
C LEU A 36 -3.84 0.53 23.80
N ALA A 37 -2.79 1.30 24.08
CA ALA A 37 -2.84 2.76 24.04
C ALA A 37 -3.32 3.29 22.68
N ALA A 38 -2.80 2.72 21.58
CA ALA A 38 -3.24 3.07 20.24
C ALA A 38 -4.70 2.68 19.97
N GLN A 39 -5.16 1.51 20.45
CA GLN A 39 -6.56 1.08 20.29
C GLN A 39 -7.53 1.98 21.06
N VAL A 40 -7.22 2.35 22.29
CA VAL A 40 -8.04 3.29 23.07
C VAL A 40 -8.12 4.65 22.36
N ARG A 41 -6.98 5.19 21.93
CA ARG A 41 -6.92 6.49 21.24
C ARG A 41 -7.68 6.49 19.91
N LEU A 42 -7.60 5.41 19.14
CA LEU A 42 -8.14 5.36 17.76
C LEU A 42 -9.55 4.76 17.67
N LEU A 43 -9.93 3.88 18.60
CA LEU A 43 -11.16 3.08 18.54
C LEU A 43 -12.07 3.29 19.76
N GLY A 44 -11.63 4.06 20.76
CA GLY A 44 -12.36 4.29 22.01
C GLY A 44 -12.34 3.11 23.00
N ALA A 45 -11.91 1.92 22.59
CA ALA A 45 -11.80 0.75 23.44
C ALA A 45 -10.65 -0.19 23.00
N PRO A 46 -10.00 -0.89 23.96
CA PRO A 46 -8.97 -1.88 23.64
C PRO A 46 -9.57 -3.22 23.23
N CYS A 47 -8.72 -4.09 22.65
CA CYS A 47 -9.05 -5.52 22.56
C CYS A 47 -9.18 -6.12 23.97
N PRO A 48 -10.32 -6.72 24.35
CA PRO A 48 -10.53 -7.22 25.71
C PRO A 48 -9.57 -8.36 26.07
N ILE A 49 -9.17 -9.20 25.10
CA ILE A 49 -8.19 -10.28 25.33
C ILE A 49 -6.81 -9.68 25.63
N LEU A 50 -6.34 -8.73 24.83
CA LEU A 50 -5.03 -8.13 25.01
C LEU A 50 -4.96 -7.32 26.31
N ALA A 51 -6.04 -6.58 26.62
CA ALA A 51 -6.15 -5.82 27.88
C ALA A 51 -6.14 -6.75 29.11
N CYS A 52 -6.89 -7.85 29.06
CA CYS A 52 -6.90 -8.85 30.13
C CYS A 52 -5.52 -9.48 30.32
N ALA A 53 -4.88 -9.93 29.23
CA ALA A 53 -3.55 -10.53 29.30
C ALA A 53 -2.49 -9.57 29.83
N GLN A 54 -2.55 -8.29 29.44
CA GLN A 54 -1.66 -7.26 29.96
C GLN A 54 -1.91 -6.98 31.44
N ASN A 55 -3.16 -6.86 31.88
CA ASN A 55 -3.47 -6.66 33.29
C ASN A 55 -3.03 -7.84 34.17
N GLN A 56 -3.14 -9.07 33.65
CA GLN A 56 -2.69 -10.29 34.33
C GLN A 56 -1.17 -10.53 34.17
N GLN A 57 -0.47 -9.69 33.43
CA GLN A 57 0.98 -9.79 33.17
C GLN A 57 1.39 -11.17 32.59
N ILE A 58 0.57 -11.74 31.71
CA ILE A 58 0.85 -13.01 31.03
C ILE A 58 1.23 -12.80 29.55
N PHE A 59 2.01 -13.71 28.96
CA PHE A 59 2.40 -13.59 27.56
C PHE A 59 1.26 -14.05 26.63
N TYR A 60 0.78 -15.29 26.77
CA TYR A 60 -0.21 -15.89 25.87
C TYR A 60 -1.32 -16.57 26.66
N CYS A 61 -2.58 -16.26 26.34
CA CYS A 61 -3.72 -16.79 27.08
C CYS A 61 -3.80 -18.32 27.05
N SER A 62 -3.57 -18.94 25.89
CA SER A 62 -3.66 -20.40 25.75
C SER A 62 -2.58 -21.19 26.48
N ARG A 63 -1.43 -20.57 26.76
CA ARG A 63 -0.29 -21.20 27.44
C ARG A 63 -0.27 -20.86 28.93
N ASP A 64 -0.53 -19.61 29.28
CA ASP A 64 -0.21 -19.04 30.59
C ASP A 64 -1.45 -18.80 31.47
N CYS A 65 -2.65 -18.66 30.89
CA CYS A 65 -3.86 -18.37 31.66
C CYS A 65 -4.49 -19.67 32.19
N ARG A 66 -4.56 -19.80 33.52
CA ARG A 66 -5.18 -20.97 34.18
C ARG A 66 -6.68 -21.13 33.91
N SER A 67 -7.36 -20.04 33.58
CA SER A 67 -8.79 -20.04 33.26
C SER A 67 -9.08 -20.27 31.78
N PHE A 68 -8.04 -20.44 30.94
CA PHE A 68 -8.25 -20.68 29.52
C PHE A 68 -8.74 -22.12 29.28
N PRO A 69 -9.74 -22.34 28.40
CA PRO A 69 -10.53 -21.35 27.66
C PRO A 69 -11.55 -20.61 28.56
N CYS A 70 -11.60 -19.28 28.48
CA CYS A 70 -12.47 -18.44 29.32
C CYS A 70 -13.54 -17.66 28.53
N GLU A 71 -14.39 -16.90 29.23
CA GLU A 71 -15.48 -16.13 28.63
C GLU A 71 -15.03 -15.13 27.55
N ASN A 72 -13.82 -14.56 27.67
CA ASN A 72 -13.26 -13.66 26.65
C ASN A 72 -13.08 -14.33 25.27
N PHE A 73 -12.94 -15.66 25.23
CA PHE A 73 -12.81 -16.44 24.01
C PHE A 73 -14.15 -17.07 23.59
N SER A 74 -14.97 -17.52 24.54
CA SER A 74 -16.25 -18.18 24.22
C SER A 74 -17.36 -17.20 23.82
N ARG A 75 -17.41 -16.00 24.42
CA ARG A 75 -18.41 -14.96 24.08
C ARG A 75 -17.93 -14.00 22.97
N GLY A 76 -16.68 -14.13 22.52
CA GLY A 76 -16.05 -13.19 21.59
C GLY A 76 -15.70 -11.84 22.26
N PRO A 77 -15.25 -10.81 21.51
CA PRO A 77 -15.34 -10.70 20.04
C PRO A 77 -14.08 -11.15 19.26
N TYR A 78 -13.07 -11.73 19.91
CA TYR A 78 -11.83 -12.18 19.25
C TYR A 78 -11.54 -13.64 19.67
N PRO A 79 -10.71 -14.42 18.94
CA PRO A 79 -10.02 -14.12 17.68
C PRO A 79 -10.80 -14.45 16.39
N TYR A 80 -11.92 -15.19 16.44
CA TYR A 80 -12.68 -15.60 15.23
C TYR A 80 -14.21 -15.42 15.37
N SER A 81 -14.66 -14.54 16.26
CA SER A 81 -16.10 -14.22 16.35
C SER A 81 -16.59 -13.37 15.16
N GLU A 82 -17.91 -13.19 15.04
CA GLU A 82 -18.50 -12.24 14.09
C GLU A 82 -17.90 -10.83 14.20
N GLY A 83 -17.59 -10.35 15.41
CA GLY A 83 -16.97 -9.04 15.62
C GLY A 83 -15.56 -8.95 15.01
N TYR A 84 -14.77 -10.02 15.11
CA TYR A 84 -13.45 -10.09 14.47
C TYR A 84 -13.57 -10.13 12.94
N LEU A 85 -14.48 -10.96 12.43
CA LEU A 85 -14.69 -11.08 10.98
C LEU A 85 -15.22 -9.77 10.38
N ALA A 86 -16.13 -9.08 11.06
CA ALA A 86 -16.63 -7.76 10.68
C ALA A 86 -15.50 -6.71 10.70
N MET A 87 -14.63 -6.73 11.72
CA MET A 87 -13.44 -5.89 11.77
C MET A 87 -12.50 -6.18 10.58
N GLN A 88 -12.21 -7.44 10.29
CA GLN A 88 -11.38 -7.83 9.14
C GLN A 88 -11.99 -7.36 7.82
N LYS A 89 -13.29 -7.59 7.59
CA LYS A 89 -14.01 -7.14 6.38
C LYS A 89 -13.92 -5.62 6.21
N ARG A 90 -14.15 -4.86 7.29
CA ARG A 90 -14.06 -3.39 7.28
C ARG A 90 -12.64 -2.90 7.03
N ARG A 91 -11.67 -3.42 7.78
CA ARG A 91 -10.29 -2.92 7.75
C ARG A 91 -9.51 -3.34 6.52
N ARG A 92 -9.82 -4.50 5.91
CA ARG A 92 -9.21 -4.91 4.64
C ARG A 92 -9.64 -4.04 3.44
N ARG A 93 -10.71 -3.28 3.58
CA ARG A 93 -11.13 -2.25 2.60
C ARG A 93 -10.45 -0.90 2.85
N GLN A 94 -9.82 -0.70 4.00
CA GLN A 94 -9.08 0.53 4.29
C GLN A 94 -7.79 0.52 3.46
N LYS A 95 -7.47 1.66 2.88
CA LYS A 95 -6.16 1.88 2.26
C LYS A 95 -5.11 2.04 3.37
N PRO A 96 -3.86 1.58 3.16
CA PRO A 96 -2.79 1.84 4.08
C PRO A 96 -2.66 3.36 4.32
N PRO A 97 -2.40 3.81 5.56
CA PRO A 97 -2.10 5.21 5.78
C PRO A 97 -0.86 5.55 4.95
N GLY A 98 -0.95 6.59 4.11
CA GLY A 98 0.22 7.09 3.39
C GLY A 98 1.30 7.42 4.42
N ARG A 99 2.51 6.90 4.23
CA ARG A 99 3.65 7.22 5.08
C ARG A 99 4.82 7.73 4.24
N THR A 100 5.54 8.69 4.80
CA THR A 100 6.81 9.15 4.23
C THR A 100 7.88 8.06 4.39
N PRO A 101 9.03 8.17 3.69
CA PRO A 101 10.19 7.30 3.90
C PRO A 101 10.59 7.19 5.38
N SER A 102 10.56 8.32 6.10
CA SER A 102 10.82 8.45 7.54
C SER A 102 9.72 7.85 8.45
N GLY A 103 8.62 7.35 7.88
CA GLY A 103 7.54 6.69 8.61
C GLY A 103 6.51 7.63 9.24
N THR A 104 6.59 8.94 8.98
CA THR A 104 5.59 9.92 9.39
C THR A 104 4.33 9.81 8.53
N VAL A 105 3.20 10.33 9.03
CA VAL A 105 1.95 10.39 8.26
C VAL A 105 2.15 11.29 7.05
N LEU A 106 1.76 10.80 5.88
CA LEU A 106 1.78 11.56 4.65
C LEU A 106 0.67 12.62 4.66
N THR A 107 1.04 13.85 4.36
CA THR A 107 0.13 14.96 4.15
C THR A 107 0.27 15.44 2.72
N VAL A 108 -0.86 15.58 2.01
CA VAL A 108 -0.88 16.14 0.67
C VAL A 108 -0.91 17.66 0.77
N PRO A 109 0.04 18.39 0.15
CA PRO A 109 0.03 19.85 0.16
C PRO A 109 -1.22 20.40 -0.56
N ALA A 110 -1.96 21.29 0.08
CA ALA A 110 -3.17 21.86 -0.50
C ALA A 110 -2.85 22.72 -1.74
N GLU A 111 -1.66 23.32 -1.79
CA GLU A 111 -1.21 24.15 -2.92
C GLU A 111 -1.17 23.41 -4.26
N TYR A 112 -1.02 22.08 -4.26
CA TYR A 112 -1.00 21.30 -5.50
C TYR A 112 -2.35 21.31 -6.21
N TRP A 113 -3.46 21.30 -5.46
CA TRP A 113 -4.79 21.48 -6.04
C TRP A 113 -4.96 22.88 -6.63
N GLU A 114 -4.48 23.90 -5.92
CA GLU A 114 -4.54 25.28 -6.39
C GLU A 114 -3.72 25.47 -7.67
N GLU A 115 -2.51 24.90 -7.73
CA GLU A 115 -1.69 24.95 -8.94
C GLU A 115 -2.37 24.20 -10.10
N LEU A 116 -2.90 22.99 -9.88
CA LEU A 116 -3.60 22.23 -10.92
C LEU A 116 -4.82 22.97 -11.48
N LYS A 117 -5.56 23.71 -10.64
CA LYS A 117 -6.69 24.53 -11.08
C LYS A 117 -6.29 25.68 -12.01
N THR A 118 -5.02 26.09 -12.03
CA THR A 118 -4.52 27.13 -12.96
C THR A 118 -4.06 26.57 -14.30
N ARG A 119 -3.89 25.25 -14.43
CA ARG A 119 -3.40 24.62 -15.65
C ARG A 119 -4.49 24.50 -16.71
N ASP A 120 -4.06 24.55 -17.97
CA ASP A 120 -4.90 24.27 -19.13
C ASP A 120 -5.25 22.77 -19.22
N ILE A 121 -6.54 22.45 -19.25
CA ILE A 121 -7.03 21.06 -19.20
C ILE A 121 -6.63 20.28 -20.45
N ASP A 122 -6.66 20.91 -21.62
CA ASP A 122 -6.35 20.25 -22.89
C ASP A 122 -4.85 19.93 -22.99
N GLN A 123 -4.00 20.85 -22.54
CA GLN A 123 -2.57 20.62 -22.38
C GLN A 123 -2.31 19.48 -21.39
N LEU A 124 -2.93 19.51 -20.20
CA LEU A 124 -2.75 18.43 -19.22
C LEU A 124 -3.20 17.08 -19.77
N CYS A 125 -4.35 17.00 -20.45
CA CYS A 125 -4.83 15.76 -21.07
C CYS A 125 -3.83 15.21 -22.09
N ARG A 126 -3.32 16.08 -22.97
CA ARG A 126 -2.30 15.71 -23.98
C ARG A 126 -1.01 15.19 -23.34
N LEU A 127 -0.46 15.90 -22.34
CA LEU A 127 0.81 15.54 -21.71
C LEU A 127 0.70 14.24 -20.90
N SER A 128 -0.40 14.11 -20.14
CA SER A 128 -0.63 13.00 -19.20
C SER A 128 -1.24 11.76 -19.85
N LEU A 129 -1.69 11.85 -21.10
CA LEU A 129 -2.52 10.84 -21.78
C LEU A 129 -3.85 10.58 -21.05
N ALA A 130 -4.38 11.61 -20.38
CA ALA A 130 -5.70 11.58 -19.77
C ALA A 130 -6.78 12.03 -20.75
N ALA A 131 -8.04 11.68 -20.46
CA ALA A 131 -9.19 12.17 -21.20
C ALA A 131 -9.88 13.31 -20.44
N PRO A 132 -10.38 14.36 -21.12
CA PRO A 132 -11.12 15.43 -20.46
C PRO A 132 -12.47 14.90 -19.93
N LYS A 133 -12.87 15.40 -18.76
CA LYS A 133 -14.18 15.15 -18.17
C LYS A 133 -14.83 16.48 -17.74
N PRO A 134 -15.80 17.00 -18.52
CA PRO A 134 -16.49 18.22 -18.16
C PRO A 134 -17.23 18.13 -16.81
N PRO A 135 -17.39 19.25 -16.07
CA PRO A 135 -17.00 20.62 -16.46
C PRO A 135 -15.52 20.96 -16.22
N ARG A 136 -14.87 20.46 -15.16
CA ARG A 136 -13.44 20.70 -14.85
C ARG A 136 -12.76 19.47 -14.23
N GLY A 137 -12.67 18.38 -14.98
CA GLY A 137 -12.00 17.16 -14.52
C GLY A 137 -11.21 16.44 -15.59
N LEU A 138 -10.36 15.52 -15.14
CA LEU A 138 -9.54 14.64 -15.99
C LEU A 138 -9.77 13.19 -15.61
N LEU A 139 -9.97 12.31 -16.59
CA LEU A 139 -9.95 10.87 -16.42
C LEU A 139 -8.54 10.37 -16.72
N VAL A 140 -7.78 10.11 -15.67
CA VAL A 140 -6.40 9.62 -15.76
C VAL A 140 -6.43 8.09 -15.73
N PRO A 141 -5.86 7.39 -16.73
CA PRO A 141 -5.66 5.95 -16.65
C PRO A 141 -4.74 5.61 -15.47
N PHE A 142 -5.16 4.64 -14.67
CA PHE A 142 -4.50 4.20 -13.45
C PHE A 142 -4.61 2.69 -13.38
N PHE A 143 -3.53 1.97 -13.70
CA PHE A 143 -3.55 0.52 -13.96
C PHE A 143 -4.60 0.17 -15.04
N ASN A 144 -5.44 -0.84 -14.80
CA ASN A 144 -6.52 -1.26 -15.69
C ASN A 144 -7.86 -0.52 -15.45
N ARG A 145 -7.82 0.65 -14.80
CA ARG A 145 -8.99 1.47 -14.50
C ARG A 145 -8.68 2.95 -14.71
N SER A 146 -9.63 3.82 -14.38
CA SER A 146 -9.45 5.26 -14.46
C SER A 146 -9.84 5.94 -13.16
N ILE A 147 -9.09 6.98 -12.80
CA ILE A 147 -9.40 7.87 -11.68
C ILE A 147 -9.84 9.21 -12.26
N LEU A 148 -10.94 9.74 -11.74
CA LEU A 148 -11.37 11.10 -12.01
C LEU A 148 -10.63 12.03 -11.05
N VAL A 149 -9.86 12.95 -11.62
CA VAL A 149 -9.28 14.10 -10.94
C VAL A 149 -10.29 15.24 -11.07
N ASP A 150 -11.04 15.50 -10.01
CA ASP A 150 -12.11 16.49 -9.94
C ASP A 150 -11.51 17.81 -9.43
N LEU A 151 -11.17 18.72 -10.35
CA LEU A 151 -10.54 20.00 -10.03
C LEU A 151 -11.52 20.98 -9.37
N GLU A 152 -12.82 20.81 -9.58
CA GLU A 152 -13.86 21.65 -8.96
C GLU A 152 -13.95 21.37 -7.46
N ASN A 153 -13.97 20.08 -7.09
CA ASN A 153 -14.10 19.66 -5.69
C ASN A 153 -12.77 19.32 -5.02
N SER A 154 -11.64 19.45 -5.74
CA SER A 154 -10.29 19.10 -5.24
C SER A 154 -10.24 17.69 -4.66
N ALA A 155 -10.74 16.72 -5.44
CA ALA A 155 -10.91 15.35 -4.98
C ALA A 155 -10.54 14.34 -6.07
N LEU A 156 -10.03 13.19 -5.63
CA LEU A 156 -9.98 12.00 -6.48
C LEU A 156 -11.27 11.21 -6.35
N ARG A 157 -11.76 10.69 -7.47
CA ARG A 157 -12.93 9.81 -7.50
C ARG A 157 -12.68 8.57 -8.34
N GLU A 158 -13.25 7.45 -7.93
CA GLU A 158 -13.24 6.21 -8.68
C GLU A 158 -14.66 5.74 -8.98
N ARG A 159 -14.82 5.00 -10.08
CA ARG A 159 -16.12 4.47 -10.49
C ARG A 159 -16.33 3.08 -9.91
N ILE A 160 -17.22 2.97 -8.92
CA ILE A 160 -17.63 1.71 -8.28
C ILE A 160 -19.11 1.51 -8.55
N GLU A 161 -19.49 0.35 -9.10
CA GLU A 161 -20.89 0.01 -9.41
C GLU A 161 -21.62 1.09 -10.23
N GLY A 162 -20.90 1.70 -11.16
CA GLY A 162 -21.44 2.75 -12.03
C GLY A 162 -21.47 4.16 -11.43
N ARG A 163 -21.15 4.33 -10.14
CA ARG A 163 -21.18 5.63 -9.44
C ARG A 163 -19.78 6.14 -9.13
N TRP A 164 -19.60 7.46 -9.17
CA TRP A 164 -18.37 8.13 -8.74
C TRP A 164 -18.37 8.25 -7.22
N GLN A 165 -17.37 7.65 -6.59
CA GLN A 165 -17.16 7.72 -5.14
C GLN A 165 -15.81 8.37 -4.85
N PRO A 166 -15.70 9.17 -3.77
CA PRO A 166 -14.42 9.77 -3.38
C PRO A 166 -13.40 8.68 -3.04
N VAL A 167 -12.14 8.94 -3.39
CA VAL A 167 -11.02 8.08 -3.07
C VAL A 167 -10.32 8.65 -1.85
N ASP A 168 -10.42 7.95 -0.73
CA ASP A 168 -9.67 8.26 0.49
C ASP A 168 -8.35 7.47 0.48
N TYR A 169 -7.36 8.00 -0.25
CA TYR A 169 -6.03 7.43 -0.29
C TYR A 169 -4.95 8.51 -0.53
N PRO A 170 -4.38 9.09 0.54
CA PRO A 170 -3.47 10.23 0.43
C PRO A 170 -2.24 10.01 -0.45
N LEU A 171 -1.71 8.78 -0.49
CA LEU A 171 -0.55 8.46 -1.34
C LEU A 171 -0.91 8.52 -2.83
N LEU A 172 -2.07 7.97 -3.21
CA LEU A 172 -2.56 8.08 -4.58
C LEU A 172 -2.87 9.52 -4.95
N GLU A 173 -3.46 10.28 -4.03
CA GLU A 173 -3.73 11.71 -4.22
C GLU A 173 -2.44 12.48 -4.50
N LEU A 174 -1.43 12.35 -3.64
CA LEU A 174 -0.14 13.00 -3.82
C LEU A 174 0.52 12.60 -5.14
N VAL A 175 0.62 11.30 -5.42
CA VAL A 175 1.27 10.78 -6.63
C VAL A 175 0.56 11.28 -7.89
N MET A 176 -0.78 11.31 -7.89
CA MET A 176 -1.57 11.80 -9.03
C MET A 176 -1.30 13.28 -9.28
N GLN A 177 -1.29 14.10 -8.23
CA GLN A 177 -1.05 15.54 -8.35
C GLN A 177 0.38 15.83 -8.82
N VAL A 178 1.38 15.20 -8.19
CA VAL A 178 2.78 15.36 -8.56
C VAL A 178 3.00 14.94 -10.03
N TYR A 179 2.41 13.82 -10.46
CA TYR A 179 2.48 13.43 -11.88
C TYR A 179 1.87 14.48 -12.80
N LEU A 180 0.66 14.96 -12.53
CA LEU A 180 0.00 15.94 -13.40
C LEU A 180 0.73 17.29 -13.45
N LEU A 181 1.36 17.70 -12.34
CA LEU A 181 2.14 18.94 -12.27
C LEU A 181 3.48 18.85 -13.02
N ASN A 182 4.06 17.65 -13.13
CA ASN A 182 5.41 17.45 -13.65
C ASN A 182 5.49 16.67 -14.97
N VAL A 183 4.39 16.07 -15.44
CA VAL A 183 4.40 15.29 -16.68
C VAL A 183 4.78 16.17 -17.88
N THR A 184 5.66 15.63 -18.72
CA THR A 184 6.25 16.34 -19.88
C THR A 184 5.90 15.62 -21.17
N GLU A 185 6.28 16.19 -22.32
CA GLU A 185 6.07 15.56 -23.64
C GLU A 185 6.98 14.34 -23.89
N THR A 186 8.02 14.13 -23.08
CA THR A 186 9.01 13.04 -23.28
C THR A 186 8.32 11.68 -23.43
N PRO A 187 8.53 10.94 -24.54
CA PRO A 187 7.98 9.59 -24.69
C PRO A 187 8.71 8.57 -23.80
N LEU A 188 8.14 7.37 -23.68
CA LEU A 188 8.87 6.23 -23.10
C LEU A 188 10.12 5.93 -23.92
N THR A 189 11.21 5.61 -23.23
CA THR A 189 12.48 5.30 -23.89
C THR A 189 12.58 3.83 -24.32
N GLY A 190 11.89 2.94 -23.61
CA GLY A 190 12.05 1.48 -23.71
C GLY A 190 13.28 0.94 -22.98
N GLU A 191 14.15 1.81 -22.45
CA GLU A 191 15.32 1.43 -21.66
C GLU A 191 14.90 1.10 -20.23
N ARG A 192 15.12 -0.15 -19.80
CA ARG A 192 14.82 -0.60 -18.44
C ARG A 192 16.02 -0.40 -17.54
N VAL A 193 15.81 0.28 -16.41
CA VAL A 193 16.88 0.74 -15.52
C VAL A 193 16.55 0.38 -14.08
N SER A 194 17.56 0.00 -13.30
CA SER A 194 17.39 -0.25 -11.88
C SER A 194 17.37 1.07 -11.10
N VAL A 195 17.02 1.01 -9.82
CA VAL A 195 17.10 2.16 -8.93
C VAL A 195 18.52 2.75 -8.82
N HIS A 196 19.56 1.91 -9.00
CA HIS A 196 20.96 2.34 -8.94
C HIS A 196 21.42 3.08 -10.20
N ASP A 197 20.71 2.88 -11.30
CA ASP A 197 21.02 3.53 -12.57
C ASP A 197 20.37 4.91 -12.67
N LEU A 198 19.46 5.27 -11.75
CA LEU A 198 18.75 6.55 -11.77
C LEU A 198 19.69 7.74 -11.47
N LYS A 199 19.42 8.91 -12.07
CA LYS A 199 20.17 10.16 -11.86
C LYS A 199 20.36 10.50 -10.38
N ASP A 200 19.34 10.22 -9.57
CA ASP A 200 19.28 10.48 -8.13
C ASP A 200 19.37 9.17 -7.32
N ALA A 201 20.14 8.17 -7.79
CA ALA A 201 20.27 6.87 -7.13
C ALA A 201 20.67 6.96 -5.64
N HIS A 202 21.43 7.98 -5.26
CA HIS A 202 21.83 8.26 -3.88
C HIS A 202 20.63 8.52 -2.94
N PHE A 203 19.50 8.98 -3.49
CA PHE A 203 18.26 9.17 -2.73
C PHE A 203 17.75 7.84 -2.17
N PHE A 204 17.89 6.73 -2.90
CA PHE A 204 17.26 5.44 -2.57
C PHE A 204 18.07 4.58 -1.60
N GLN A 205 18.53 5.20 -0.52
CA GLN A 205 19.35 4.57 0.52
C GLN A 205 18.76 4.81 1.90
N GLY A 206 19.08 3.93 2.85
CA GLY A 206 18.59 4.05 4.23
C GLY A 206 17.05 4.07 4.29
N PRO A 207 16.42 5.07 4.94
CA PRO A 207 14.95 5.19 5.03
C PRO A 207 14.21 5.23 3.67
N HIS A 208 14.92 5.63 2.61
CA HIS A 208 14.41 5.79 1.25
C HIS A 208 14.68 4.58 0.35
N THR A 209 15.24 3.50 0.90
CA THR A 209 15.32 2.23 0.17
C THR A 209 13.93 1.82 -0.29
N LEU A 210 13.81 1.28 -1.51
CA LEU A 210 12.53 0.79 -2.03
C LEU A 210 12.02 -0.36 -1.14
N LYS A 211 10.78 -0.24 -0.65
CA LYS A 211 10.21 -1.18 0.33
C LYS A 211 9.54 -2.37 -0.35
N THR A 212 10.31 -3.41 -0.65
CA THR A 212 9.79 -4.67 -1.24
C THR A 212 9.48 -5.75 -0.18
N ALA A 213 9.92 -5.58 1.07
CA ALA A 213 9.76 -6.59 2.13
C ALA A 213 8.29 -7.07 2.34
N PRO A 214 7.25 -6.21 2.39
CA PRO A 214 5.87 -6.69 2.51
C PRO A 214 5.41 -7.57 1.34
N LEU A 215 5.93 -7.31 0.13
CA LEU A 215 5.64 -8.14 -1.04
C LEU A 215 6.35 -9.48 -0.94
N LEU A 216 7.60 -9.51 -0.48
CA LEU A 216 8.35 -10.75 -0.25
C LEU A 216 7.70 -11.61 0.86
N GLU A 217 7.18 -11.00 1.92
CA GLU A 217 6.43 -11.71 2.97
C GLU A 217 5.17 -12.42 2.42
N ILE A 218 4.49 -11.84 1.43
CA ILE A 218 3.25 -12.41 0.85
C ILE A 218 3.55 -13.38 -0.29
N PHE A 219 4.46 -12.99 -1.17
CA PHE A 219 4.64 -13.59 -2.48
C PHE A 219 5.94 -14.38 -2.62
N GLY A 220 6.89 -14.22 -1.69
CA GLY A 220 8.23 -14.80 -1.82
C GLY A 220 8.26 -16.31 -2.04
N ARG A 221 7.26 -17.03 -1.51
CA ARG A 221 7.04 -18.47 -1.74
C ARG A 221 5.68 -18.77 -2.38
N ASN A 222 5.13 -17.80 -3.10
CA ASN A 222 3.81 -17.86 -3.71
C ASN A 222 3.80 -17.09 -5.03
N LEU A 223 4.57 -17.58 -6.00
CA LEU A 223 4.55 -17.07 -7.37
C LEU A 223 3.14 -16.99 -7.99
N PRO A 224 2.26 -18.02 -7.84
CA PRO A 224 0.89 -17.95 -8.35
C PRO A 224 0.11 -16.76 -7.78
N GLY A 225 0.28 -16.44 -6.50
CA GLY A 225 -0.34 -15.28 -5.86
C GLY A 225 0.12 -13.95 -6.45
N PHE A 226 1.43 -13.80 -6.68
CA PHE A 226 1.97 -12.59 -7.33
C PHE A 226 1.46 -12.44 -8.76
N ILE A 227 1.46 -13.53 -9.53
CA ILE A 227 0.93 -13.56 -10.90
C ILE A 227 -0.55 -13.13 -10.92
N ALA A 228 -1.37 -13.64 -10.00
CA ALA A 228 -2.78 -13.28 -9.90
C ALA A 228 -2.95 -11.79 -9.57
N ALA A 229 -2.23 -11.29 -8.56
CA ALA A 229 -2.28 -9.89 -8.14
C ALA A 229 -1.85 -8.92 -9.25
N ALA A 230 -0.76 -9.23 -9.95
CA ALA A 230 -0.25 -8.40 -11.05
C ALA A 230 -1.22 -8.39 -12.25
N ARG A 231 -1.78 -9.55 -12.63
CA ARG A 231 -2.79 -9.65 -13.69
C ARG A 231 -4.06 -8.88 -13.36
N GLN A 232 -4.50 -8.90 -12.10
CA GLN A 232 -5.67 -8.15 -11.66
C GLN A 232 -5.48 -6.63 -11.80
N LEU A 233 -4.24 -6.15 -11.72
CA LEU A 233 -3.89 -4.76 -11.99
C LEU A 233 -3.63 -4.48 -13.48
N GLY A 234 -3.92 -5.44 -14.37
CA GLY A 234 -3.67 -5.33 -15.81
C GLY A 234 -2.19 -5.41 -16.19
N GLY A 235 -1.34 -5.99 -15.34
CA GLY A 235 0.08 -6.14 -15.62
C GLY A 235 0.35 -7.03 -16.83
N ALA A 236 1.30 -6.61 -17.67
CA ALA A 236 1.78 -7.40 -18.78
C ALA A 236 2.94 -8.30 -18.33
N LYS A 237 2.82 -9.61 -18.56
CA LYS A 237 3.86 -10.59 -18.19
C LYS A 237 5.14 -10.35 -19.00
N LEU A 238 6.28 -10.53 -18.35
CA LEU A 238 7.61 -10.51 -18.94
C LEU A 238 8.33 -11.83 -18.65
N ASP A 239 9.32 -12.16 -19.47
CA ASP A 239 10.17 -13.34 -19.33
C ASP A 239 11.57 -12.93 -18.84
N LEU A 240 11.64 -12.47 -17.58
CA LEU A 240 12.86 -11.90 -16.97
C LEU A 240 13.17 -12.45 -15.57
N ALA A 241 12.25 -13.23 -14.98
CA ALA A 241 12.36 -13.83 -13.64
C ALA A 241 11.34 -14.97 -13.53
N GLY A 242 11.29 -15.65 -12.37
CA GLY A 242 10.25 -16.66 -12.10
C GLY A 242 8.83 -16.10 -12.29
N ALA A 243 8.60 -14.86 -11.87
CA ALA A 243 7.48 -14.06 -12.31
C ALA A 243 7.90 -12.59 -12.49
N ALA A 244 7.66 -12.04 -13.68
CA ALA A 244 7.96 -10.63 -13.97
C ALA A 244 6.76 -9.96 -14.65
N PHE A 245 6.44 -8.74 -14.23
CA PHE A 245 5.33 -7.97 -14.78
C PHE A 245 5.68 -6.50 -14.97
N MET A 246 5.28 -5.95 -16.11
CA MET A 246 5.17 -4.51 -16.31
C MET A 246 3.80 -4.03 -15.84
N LEU A 247 3.78 -3.06 -14.93
CA LEU A 247 2.59 -2.39 -14.43
C LEU A 247 2.59 -0.94 -14.89
N LEU A 248 1.41 -0.39 -15.14
CA LEU A 248 1.21 1.01 -15.53
C LEU A 248 0.44 1.74 -14.44
N PRO A 249 1.06 2.11 -13.30
CA PRO A 249 0.40 2.94 -12.30
C PRO A 249 -0.12 4.25 -12.90
N LEU A 250 0.61 4.84 -13.86
CA LEU A 250 0.20 6.00 -14.64
C LEU A 250 0.67 5.84 -16.10
N PRO A 251 0.05 6.53 -17.08
CA PRO A 251 0.23 6.22 -18.50
C PRO A 251 1.67 6.25 -19.01
N LYS A 252 2.49 7.15 -18.46
CA LYS A 252 3.89 7.36 -18.86
C LYS A 252 4.90 6.85 -17.83
N ILE A 253 4.45 6.08 -16.85
CA ILE A 253 5.25 5.60 -15.72
C ILE A 253 5.15 4.07 -15.63
N PRO A 254 5.73 3.32 -16.58
CA PRO A 254 5.84 1.87 -16.46
C PRO A 254 6.81 1.51 -15.32
N VAL A 255 6.39 0.56 -14.48
CA VAL A 255 7.20 0.01 -13.40
C VAL A 255 7.21 -1.50 -13.52
N TYR A 256 8.39 -2.11 -13.37
CA TYR A 256 8.57 -3.54 -13.57
C TYR A 256 8.88 -4.20 -12.23
N TYR A 257 8.13 -5.22 -11.87
CA TYR A 257 8.38 -6.02 -10.67
C TYR A 257 8.80 -7.42 -11.10
N LEU A 258 10.01 -7.81 -10.69
CA LEU A 258 10.62 -9.11 -10.97
C LEU A 258 10.75 -9.86 -9.65
N LEU A 259 10.16 -11.05 -9.57
CA LEU A 259 10.17 -11.93 -8.40
C LEU A 259 10.86 -13.25 -8.74
N TRP A 260 11.85 -13.61 -7.93
CA TRP A 260 12.45 -14.93 -7.85
C TRP A 260 11.91 -15.62 -6.59
N GLU A 261 11.29 -16.78 -6.77
CA GLU A 261 10.77 -17.59 -5.66
C GLU A 261 11.92 -18.02 -4.75
N GLY A 262 11.71 -17.93 -3.45
CA GLY A 262 12.60 -18.55 -2.47
C GLY A 262 12.24 -20.01 -2.28
N ASP A 263 13.24 -20.83 -1.99
CA ASP A 263 13.08 -22.24 -1.68
C ASP A 263 13.70 -22.56 -0.30
N GLU A 264 14.12 -23.80 -0.09
CA GLU A 264 14.77 -24.23 1.15
C GLU A 264 16.22 -23.75 1.28
N GLU A 265 16.88 -23.45 0.15
CA GLU A 265 18.29 -23.10 0.07
C GLU A 265 18.51 -21.58 -0.12
N PHE A 266 17.59 -20.91 -0.82
CA PHE A 266 17.70 -19.50 -1.19
C PHE A 266 16.49 -18.67 -0.76
N GLU A 267 16.75 -17.47 -0.25
CA GLU A 267 15.69 -16.51 0.07
C GLU A 267 15.05 -15.94 -1.21
N ALA A 268 13.76 -15.62 -1.13
CA ALA A 268 13.05 -14.96 -2.22
C ALA A 268 13.62 -13.56 -2.44
N ASN A 269 13.70 -13.15 -3.71
CA ASN A 269 14.21 -11.83 -4.07
C ASN A 269 13.24 -11.09 -5.00
N MET A 270 13.14 -9.78 -4.82
CA MET A 270 12.31 -8.93 -5.65
C MET A 270 13.08 -7.68 -6.09
N THR A 271 13.12 -7.46 -7.41
CA THR A 271 13.73 -6.27 -8.01
C THR A 271 12.66 -5.41 -8.68
N VAL A 272 12.78 -4.09 -8.49
CA VAL A 272 11.94 -3.10 -9.17
C VAL A 272 12.79 -2.36 -10.20
N LEU A 273 12.33 -2.34 -11.45
CA LEU A 273 12.94 -1.59 -12.54
C LEU A 273 11.97 -0.52 -13.05
N PHE A 274 12.49 0.42 -13.82
CA PHE A 274 11.76 1.56 -14.38
C PHE A 274 12.10 1.73 -15.86
N ASP A 275 11.24 2.43 -16.62
CA ASP A 275 11.68 3.03 -17.89
C ASP A 275 12.48 4.30 -17.58
N ARG A 276 13.61 4.52 -18.26
CA ARG A 276 14.47 5.70 -18.09
C ARG A 276 13.70 7.03 -18.19
N SER A 277 12.61 7.09 -18.96
CA SER A 277 11.77 8.29 -19.11
C SER A 277 11.20 8.80 -17.80
N ILE A 278 11.11 7.97 -16.76
CA ILE A 278 10.55 8.35 -15.45
C ILE A 278 11.24 9.59 -14.87
N GLU A 279 12.54 9.76 -15.10
CA GLU A 279 13.34 10.89 -14.61
C GLU A 279 13.00 12.23 -15.27
N ARG A 280 12.29 12.18 -16.40
CA ARG A 280 11.77 13.34 -17.13
C ARG A 280 10.38 13.75 -16.66
N HIS A 281 9.75 12.95 -15.81
CA HIS A 281 8.41 13.18 -15.30
C HIS A 281 8.37 13.33 -13.78
N LEU A 282 9.27 12.66 -13.05
CA LEU A 282 9.21 12.55 -11.60
C LEU A 282 10.58 12.78 -10.95
N THR A 283 10.54 13.36 -9.76
CA THR A 283 11.65 13.45 -8.81
C THR A 283 11.80 12.13 -8.03
N ALA A 284 12.95 11.92 -7.38
CA ALA A 284 13.26 10.66 -6.70
C ALA A 284 12.26 10.27 -5.59
N ASP A 285 11.75 11.25 -4.84
CA ASP A 285 10.72 11.06 -3.82
C ASP A 285 9.37 10.65 -4.42
N ALA A 286 8.99 11.20 -5.58
CA ALA A 286 7.79 10.81 -6.31
C ALA A 286 7.91 9.40 -6.90
N ILE A 287 9.10 9.02 -7.39
CA ILE A 287 9.41 7.65 -7.84
C ILE A 287 9.26 6.68 -6.66
N TRP A 288 9.80 7.03 -5.49
CA TRP A 288 9.64 6.22 -4.28
C TRP A 288 8.14 6.06 -3.90
N GLY A 289 7.37 7.14 -3.96
CA GLY A 289 5.92 7.13 -3.72
C GLY A 289 5.15 6.24 -4.70
N ILE A 290 5.52 6.25 -5.99
CA ILE A 290 4.98 5.33 -7.01
C ILE A 290 5.24 3.87 -6.64
N VAL A 291 6.46 3.52 -6.22
CA VAL A 291 6.80 2.14 -5.84
C VAL A 291 5.98 1.70 -4.64
N GLN A 292 5.85 2.55 -3.61
CA GLN A 292 5.01 2.27 -2.46
C GLN A 292 3.53 2.08 -2.87
N LEU A 293 3.01 2.96 -3.74
CA LEU A 293 1.63 2.88 -4.24
C LEU A 293 1.38 1.57 -5.01
N VAL A 294 2.30 1.18 -5.90
CA VAL A 294 2.19 -0.07 -6.65
C VAL A 294 2.27 -1.27 -5.70
N SER A 295 3.17 -1.24 -4.72
CA SER A 295 3.30 -2.30 -3.71
C SER A 295 2.01 -2.47 -2.90
N ASP A 296 1.45 -1.37 -2.40
CA ASP A 296 0.18 -1.36 -1.69
C ASP A 296 -0.95 -1.97 -2.55
N MET A 297 -1.02 -1.59 -3.83
CA MET A 297 -2.02 -2.12 -4.76
C MET A 297 -1.86 -3.62 -5.00
N LEU A 298 -0.63 -4.12 -5.15
CA LEU A 298 -0.34 -5.56 -5.28
C LEU A 298 -0.75 -6.35 -4.04
N VAL A 299 -0.46 -5.83 -2.84
CA VAL A 299 -0.86 -6.47 -1.58
C VAL A 299 -2.37 -6.48 -1.40
N MET A 300 -3.05 -5.41 -1.81
CA MET A 300 -4.49 -5.27 -1.65
C MET A 300 -5.31 -6.08 -2.65
N SER A 301 -4.74 -6.39 -3.82
CA SER A 301 -5.36 -7.32 -4.79
C SER A 301 -5.74 -8.64 -4.09
N PRO A 302 -7.00 -9.11 -4.20
CA PRO A 302 -7.46 -10.37 -3.63
C PRO A 302 -6.76 -11.62 -4.19
#